data_AF-A0A2N0PAC8-F1
#
_entry.id   AF-A0A2N0PAC8-F1
#
_cell.length_a   1.000
_cell.length_b   1.000
_cell.length_c   1.000
_cell.angle_alpha   90.00
_cell.angle_beta   90.00
_cell.angle_gamma   90.00
#
_symmetry.space_group_name_H-M   'P 1'
#
loop_
_entity.id
_entity.type
_entity.pdbx_description
1 polymer ?
#
loop_
_entity_poly.entity_id
_entity_poly.type
_entity_poly.pdbx_seq_one_letter_code
_entity_poly.pdbx_strand_id
1 'polypeptide(L)'
;MFKVIAHSDDVSNNYVDNLVKKAHLDQDRYIVFQRDASMMKVLPCWNGIIIENKLRSFLKNICNYKGLEKFINLNRNSKYHQLEVDWTSTFSCLNCDINNNETSVSSSKMKAQKFLL
;
A
#
# COMPACT_ATOMS: atom_id res chain seq x y z
N MET A 1 -9.44 -26.78 -10.84
CA MET A 1 -8.52 -25.74 -11.36
C MET A 1 -7.32 -26.45 -11.97
N PHE A 2 -7.05 -26.25 -13.25
CA PHE A 2 -5.94 -26.88 -13.96
C PHE A 2 -4.77 -25.90 -14.04
N LYS A 3 -3.57 -26.33 -13.65
CA LYS A 3 -2.37 -25.48 -13.65
C LYS A 3 -1.49 -25.87 -14.84
N VAL A 4 -1.25 -24.91 -15.74
CA VAL A 4 -0.35 -25.07 -16.88
C VAL A 4 1.08 -24.69 -16.47
N ILE A 5 2.07 -25.43 -16.97
CA ILE A 5 3.49 -25.14 -16.74
C ILE A 5 3.88 -23.91 -17.56
N ALA A 6 4.63 -22.97 -16.98
CA ALA A 6 5.12 -21.81 -17.71
C ALA A 6 6.03 -22.23 -18.88
N HIS A 7 5.98 -21.51 -20.00
CA HIS A 7 6.75 -21.80 -21.22
C HIS A 7 6.50 -23.18 -21.84
N SER A 8 5.34 -23.80 -21.57
CA SER A 8 4.92 -25.05 -22.22
C SER A 8 4.36 -24.85 -23.65
N ASP A 9 4.46 -23.63 -24.18
CA ASP A 9 3.89 -23.21 -25.47
C ASP A 9 2.40 -23.58 -25.65
N ASP A 10 1.66 -23.67 -24.54
CA ASP A 10 0.22 -23.90 -24.57
C ASP A 10 -0.50 -22.76 -25.28
N VAL A 11 -1.20 -23.10 -26.37
CA VAL A 11 -1.85 -22.13 -27.27
C VAL A 11 -2.88 -21.29 -26.54
N SER A 12 -3.67 -21.90 -25.64
CA SER A 12 -4.76 -21.20 -24.93
C SER A 12 -4.19 -20.25 -23.87
N ASN A 13 -3.19 -20.70 -23.12
CA ASN A 13 -2.51 -19.90 -22.13
C ASN A 13 -1.79 -18.71 -22.78
N ASN A 14 -1.10 -18.94 -23.89
CA ASN A 14 -0.42 -17.89 -24.65
C ASN A 14 -1.41 -16.88 -25.26
N TYR A 15 -2.57 -17.34 -25.72
CA TYR A 15 -3.64 -16.46 -26.21
C TYR A 15 -4.17 -15.54 -25.10
N VAL A 16 -4.49 -16.09 -23.93
CA VAL A 16 -4.97 -15.31 -22.77
C VAL A 16 -3.90 -14.34 -22.28
N ASP A 17 -2.63 -14.78 -22.17
CA ASP A 17 -1.52 -13.91 -21.80
C ASP A 17 -1.35 -12.71 -22.76
N ASN A 18 -1.50 -12.94 -24.07
CA ASN A 18 -1.47 -11.87 -25.06
C ASN A 18 -2.66 -10.91 -24.94
N LEU A 19 -3.87 -11.41 -24.66
CA LEU A 19 -5.04 -10.56 -24.39
C LEU A 19 -4.80 -9.67 -23.16
N VAL A 20 -4.23 -10.23 -22.10
CA VAL A 20 -3.91 -9.49 -20.88
C VAL A 20 -2.85 -8.43 -21.15
N LYS A 21 -1.78 -8.76 -21.88
CA LYS A 21 -0.74 -7.79 -22.30
C LYS A 21 -1.33 -6.63 -23.09
N LYS A 22 -2.23 -6.90 -24.04
CA LYS A 22 -2.91 -5.86 -24.81
C LYS A 22 -3.81 -4.99 -23.95
N ALA A 23 -4.60 -5.59 -23.05
CA ALA A 23 -5.46 -4.85 -22.14
C ALA A 23 -4.67 -4.04 -21.10
N HIS A 24 -3.47 -4.47 -20.72
CA HIS A 24 -2.60 -3.73 -19.81
C HIS A 24 -2.01 -2.45 -20.43
N LEU A 25 -1.83 -2.44 -21.75
CA LEU A 25 -1.35 -1.26 -22.48
C LEU A 25 -2.48 -0.32 -22.95
N ASP A 26 -3.73 -0.70 -22.72
CA ASP A 26 -4.91 0.09 -23.05
C ASP A 26 -5.02 1.29 -22.09
N GLN A 27 -4.43 2.41 -22.49
CA GLN A 27 -4.33 3.62 -21.68
C GLN A 27 -5.70 4.21 -21.31
N ASP A 28 -6.73 3.91 -22.10
CA ASP A 28 -8.10 4.40 -21.88
C ASP A 28 -8.81 3.70 -20.71
N ARG A 29 -8.22 2.62 -20.17
CA ARG A 29 -8.75 1.92 -18.98
C ARG A 29 -8.14 2.38 -17.67
N TYR A 30 -7.15 3.27 -17.69
CA TYR A 30 -6.62 3.82 -16.46
C TYR A 30 -7.61 4.81 -15.85
N ILE A 31 -7.80 4.72 -14.54
CA ILE A 31 -8.49 5.77 -13.78
C ILE A 31 -7.62 7.03 -13.87
N VAL A 32 -8.01 7.95 -14.75
CA VAL A 32 -7.37 9.27 -14.88
C VAL A 32 -7.82 10.13 -13.71
N PHE A 33 -6.97 10.28 -12.71
CA PHE A 33 -7.17 11.26 -11.65
C PHE A 33 -6.90 12.65 -12.23
N GLN A 34 -7.93 13.34 -12.70
CA GLN A 34 -7.83 14.76 -13.04
C GLN A 34 -7.38 15.54 -11.81
N ARG A 35 -6.34 16.37 -11.99
CA ARG A 35 -5.64 17.07 -10.89
C ARG A 35 -6.51 18.12 -10.20
N ASP A 36 -7.63 18.49 -10.80
CA ASP A 36 -8.41 19.64 -10.39
C ASP A 36 -9.76 19.17 -9.83
N ALA A 37 -9.87 19.20 -8.49
CA ALA A 37 -11.08 18.87 -7.75
C ALA A 37 -12.27 19.80 -8.07
N SER A 38 -12.03 20.90 -8.79
CA SER A 38 -13.05 21.89 -9.19
C SER A 38 -14.14 21.32 -10.13
N MET A 39 -13.90 20.17 -10.77
CA MET A 39 -14.87 19.51 -11.66
C MET A 39 -15.63 18.35 -10.97
N MET A 40 -15.34 18.02 -9.71
CA MET A 40 -16.01 16.92 -9.01
C MET A 40 -17.43 17.33 -8.62
N LYS A 41 -18.44 16.72 -9.25
CA LYS A 41 -19.86 16.89 -8.90
C LYS A 41 -20.23 16.33 -7.52
N VAL A 42 -19.36 15.49 -6.95
CA VAL A 42 -19.56 14.81 -5.67
C VAL A 42 -18.30 14.99 -4.85
N LEU A 43 -18.45 15.43 -3.59
CA LEU A 43 -17.34 15.51 -2.66
C LEU A 43 -17.07 14.11 -2.08
N PRO A 44 -15.82 13.63 -2.11
CA PRO A 44 -15.49 12.34 -1.55
C PRO A 44 -15.59 12.41 -0.03
N CYS A 45 -16.28 11.43 0.56
CA CYS A 45 -16.48 11.32 2.01
C CYS A 45 -15.92 10.00 2.53
N TRP A 46 -15.43 10.01 3.77
CA TRP A 46 -15.06 8.83 4.54
C TRP A 46 -15.92 8.77 5.80
N ASN A 47 -16.69 7.68 5.97
CA ASN A 47 -17.65 7.53 7.06
C ASN A 47 -18.58 8.75 7.26
N GLY A 48 -19.01 9.36 6.15
CA GLY A 48 -19.87 10.55 6.18
C GLY A 48 -19.15 11.88 6.41
N ILE A 49 -17.84 11.89 6.61
CA ILE A 49 -17.02 13.10 6.78
C ILE A 49 -16.34 13.45 5.46
N ILE A 50 -16.40 14.72 5.05
CA ILE A 50 -15.80 15.19 3.80
C ILE A 50 -14.27 15.10 3.89
N ILE A 51 -13.66 14.62 2.83
CA ILE A 51 -12.20 14.53 2.70
C ILE A 51 -11.68 15.88 2.19
N GLU A 52 -11.10 16.68 3.07
CA GLU A 52 -10.60 18.03 2.76
C GLU A 52 -9.19 18.03 2.14
N ASN A 53 -8.43 16.95 2.33
CA ASN A 53 -7.08 16.80 1.80
C ASN A 53 -7.06 16.10 0.43
N LYS A 54 -5.90 16.13 -0.25
CA LYS A 54 -5.72 15.40 -1.51
C LYS A 54 -6.05 13.92 -1.31
N LEU A 55 -6.96 13.38 -2.14
CA LEU A 55 -7.44 11.99 -2.01
C LEU A 55 -6.32 10.95 -1.93
N ARG A 56 -5.24 11.12 -2.71
CA ARG A 56 -4.05 10.25 -2.62
C ARG A 56 -3.40 10.29 -1.23
N SER A 57 -3.25 11.47 -0.65
CA SER A 57 -2.68 11.63 0.69
C SER A 57 -3.60 11.02 1.75
N PHE A 58 -4.91 11.21 1.59
CA PHE A 58 -5.93 10.61 2.44
C PHE A 58 -5.86 9.08 2.44
N LEU A 59 -5.85 8.47 1.25
CA LEU A 59 -5.75 7.02 1.08
C LEU A 59 -4.46 6.46 1.68
N LYS A 60 -3.33 7.15 1.47
CA LYS A 60 -2.05 6.79 2.10
C LYS A 60 -2.18 6.77 3.62
N ASN A 61 -2.78 7.80 4.21
CA ASN A 61 -2.98 7.88 5.65
C ASN A 61 -3.88 6.75 6.17
N ILE A 62 -5.02 6.49 5.52
CA ILE A 62 -5.90 5.38 5.89
C ILE A 62 -5.16 4.04 5.88
N CYS A 63 -4.42 3.75 4.81
CA CYS A 63 -3.69 2.50 4.70
C CYS A 63 -2.66 2.34 5.83
N ASN A 64 -1.95 3.43 6.17
CA ASN A 64 -1.01 3.44 7.29
C ASN A 64 -1.72 3.20 8.63
N TYR A 65 -2.84 3.89 8.90
CA TYR A 65 -3.59 3.74 10.14
C TYR A 65 -4.24 2.37 10.29
N LYS A 66 -4.72 1.76 9.20
CA LYS A 66 -5.24 0.38 9.23
C LYS A 66 -4.17 -0.64 9.62
N GLY A 67 -2.93 -0.42 9.17
CA GLY A 67 -1.77 -1.21 9.61
C GLY A 67 -1.45 -1.00 11.10
N LEU A 68 -1.47 0.26 11.55
CA LEU A 68 -1.23 0.63 12.95
C LEU A 68 -2.30 0.04 13.89
N GLU A 69 -3.57 0.13 13.55
CA GLU A 69 -4.67 -0.42 14.35
C GLU A 69 -4.47 -1.92 14.59
N LYS A 70 -4.18 -2.67 13.51
CA LYS A 70 -3.89 -4.11 13.62
C LYS A 70 -2.65 -4.38 14.47
N PHE A 71 -1.62 -3.53 14.38
CA PHE A 71 -0.41 -3.66 15.18
C PHE A 71 -0.66 -3.41 16.67
N ILE A 72 -1.37 -2.32 17.02
CA ILE A 72 -1.68 -1.96 18.40
C ILE A 72 -2.57 -3.03 19.04
N ASN A 73 -3.55 -3.55 18.30
CA ASN A 73 -4.49 -4.56 18.81
C ASN A 73 -3.89 -5.96 19.00
N LEU A 74 -2.59 -6.16 18.74
CA LEU A 74 -1.91 -7.39 19.13
C LEU A 74 -1.78 -7.44 20.66
N ASN A 75 -2.11 -8.57 21.29
CA ASN A 75 -2.11 -8.70 22.75
C ASN A 75 -0.77 -8.26 23.41
N ARG A 76 0.36 -8.57 22.76
CA ARG A 76 1.73 -8.16 23.17
C ARG A 76 1.99 -6.65 23.15
N ASN A 77 1.17 -5.90 22.43
CA ASN A 77 1.28 -4.47 22.20
C ASN A 77 0.27 -3.66 23.01
N SER A 78 -0.53 -4.31 23.86
CA SER A 78 -1.55 -3.67 24.70
C SER A 78 -1.00 -2.54 25.57
N LYS A 79 0.26 -2.65 26.03
CA LYS A 79 0.96 -1.60 26.78
C LYS A 79 1.00 -0.24 26.08
N TYR A 80 0.94 -0.21 24.75
CA TYR A 80 0.99 1.04 23.99
C TYR A 80 -0.34 1.80 23.98
N HIS A 81 -1.46 1.21 24.43
CA HIS A 81 -2.74 1.93 24.54
C HIS A 81 -2.71 3.06 25.58
N GLN A 82 -1.87 2.92 26.61
CA GLN A 82 -1.76 3.89 27.71
C GLN A 82 -0.57 4.84 27.54
N LEU A 83 0.21 4.67 26.46
CA LEU A 83 1.40 5.46 26.19
C LEU A 83 1.12 6.44 25.06
N GLU A 84 1.56 7.68 25.25
CA GLU A 84 1.52 8.69 24.20
C GLU A 84 2.71 8.51 23.25
N VAL A 85 2.60 7.50 22.38
CA VAL A 85 3.64 7.18 21.39
C VAL A 85 3.44 8.02 20.14
N ASP A 86 4.46 8.79 19.75
CA ASP A 86 4.51 9.41 18.42
C ASP A 86 4.80 8.34 17.36
N TRP A 87 3.72 7.73 16.86
CA TRP A 87 3.78 6.72 15.81
C TRP A 87 4.37 7.24 14.51
N THR A 88 4.23 8.54 14.21
CA THR A 88 4.75 9.13 12.97
C THR A 88 6.28 9.09 12.98
N SER A 89 6.88 9.61 14.06
CA SER A 89 8.34 9.55 14.25
C SER A 89 8.82 8.12 14.38
N THR A 90 8.10 7.27 15.12
CA THR A 90 8.44 5.85 15.28
C THR A 90 8.52 5.14 13.93
N PHE A 91 7.50 5.28 13.07
CA PHE A 91 7.52 4.65 11.75
C PHE A 91 8.59 5.24 10.83
N SER A 92 8.86 6.54 10.93
CA SER A 92 9.96 7.17 10.21
C SER A 92 11.31 6.53 10.58
N CYS A 93 11.58 6.40 11.88
CA CYS A 93 12.78 5.75 12.40
C CYS A 93 12.90 4.28 12.01
N LEU A 94 11.78 3.54 11.99
CA LEU A 94 11.73 2.12 11.62
C LEU A 94 11.88 1.88 10.11
N ASN A 95 11.53 2.85 9.27
CA ASN A 95 11.58 2.71 7.82
C ASN A 95 12.97 2.95 7.22
N CYS A 96 13.96 3.42 8.00
CA CYS A 96 15.41 3.47 7.70
C CYS A 96 15.75 3.55 6.19
N ASP A 97 15.57 4.71 5.56
CA ASP A 97 16.05 5.00 4.19
C ASP A 97 15.69 3.97 3.10
N ILE A 98 14.63 3.19 3.30
CA ILE A 98 14.14 2.27 2.27
C ILE A 98 13.34 3.08 1.25
N ASN A 99 14.02 3.53 0.19
CA ASN A 99 13.39 4.18 -0.94
C ASN A 99 12.64 3.21 -1.87
N ASN A 100 12.80 1.89 -1.71
CA ASN A 100 12.28 0.88 -2.62
C ASN A 100 11.35 -0.10 -1.91
N ASN A 101 10.29 -0.56 -2.58
CA ASN A 101 9.43 -1.67 -2.13
C ASN A 101 10.17 -3.04 -2.07
N GLU A 102 11.50 -3.04 -2.11
CA GLU A 102 12.35 -4.21 -2.08
C GLU A 102 12.98 -4.37 -0.68
N THR A 103 12.69 -5.51 -0.07
CA THR A 103 13.30 -5.91 1.20
C THR A 103 14.66 -6.53 0.93
N SER A 104 15.75 -5.90 1.37
CA SER A 104 17.10 -6.49 1.31
C SER A 104 17.51 -7.11 2.64
N VAL A 105 18.44 -8.07 2.60
CA VAL A 105 19.00 -8.67 3.83
C VAL A 105 19.74 -7.62 4.67
N SER A 106 20.41 -6.65 4.03
CA SER A 106 21.11 -5.56 4.70
C SER A 106 20.16 -4.62 5.44
N SER A 107 19.06 -4.20 4.79
CA SER A 107 18.04 -3.36 5.44
C SER A 107 17.34 -4.08 6.60
N SER A 108 17.08 -5.38 6.45
CA SER A 108 16.52 -6.22 7.52
C SER A 108 17.46 -6.33 8.73
N LYS A 109 18.77 -6.50 8.50
CA LYS A 109 19.80 -6.52 9.56
C LYS A 109 19.90 -5.18 10.29
N MET A 110 19.89 -4.06 9.56
CA MET A 110 19.91 -2.72 10.16
C MET A 110 18.68 -2.48 11.03
N LYS A 111 17.49 -2.89 10.59
CA LYS A 111 16.27 -2.79 11.41
C LYS A 111 16.38 -3.64 12.68
N ALA A 112 16.84 -4.89 12.57
CA ALA A 112 16.99 -5.78 13.72
C ALA A 112 17.96 -5.22 14.78
N GLN A 113 19.05 -4.56 14.37
CA GLN A 113 20.00 -3.93 15.29
C GLN A 113 19.41 -2.73 16.04
N LYS A 114 18.49 -1.96 15.43
CA LYS A 114 17.82 -0.84 16.12
C LYS A 114 16.87 -1.27 17.24
N PHE A 115 16.38 -2.52 17.23
CA PHE A 115 15.50 -3.05 18.29
C PHE A 115 16.27 -3.60 19.50
N LEU A 116 17.61 -3.66 19.44
CA LEU A 116 18.46 -4.22 20.49
C LEU A 116 19.07 -3.16 21.43
N LEU A 117 18.70 -1.89 21.27
CA LEU A 117 18.99 -0.78 22.19
C LEU A 117 17.72 -0.38 22.94
#